data_AF-A0A6P0S4M7-F1
#
_entry.id   AF-A0A6P0S4M7-F1
#
_cell.length_a   1.000
_cell.length_b   1.000
_cell.length_c   1.000
_cell.angle_alpha   90.00
_cell.angle_beta   90.00
_cell.angle_gamma   90.00
#
_symmetry.space_group_name_H-M   'P 1'
#
loop_
_entity.id
_entity.type
_entity.pdbx_description
1 polymer ?
#
loop_
_entity_poly.entity_id
_entity_poly.type
_entity_poly.pdbx_seq_one_letter_code
_entity_poly.pdbx_strand_id
1 'polypeptide(L)'
;MKTDSIFYNLFQAFPGIFFELINRSPVEAANYEFTSREVKQLAFRLDGLFLPKTNEPDKPFYLVEVQFQADPSLYYRLFAELFLFLKQYQPAHPWQIVVIYPSRSIEREQPLHFADLLALNQVRRIYLDELEAAVEDSLGVGVVKLVIEPEETAGQLAQNLIEQAQQQLTDEAVQADLINLIETIIVYKLPQKSREEIAAMLGLNELKQTRFYQETLLEMKLETIPRMLQLGLNLDQVAQALDLPLEIVQKAVGKFRRESMSFSEQNVDAFIELLTAKSSLFTPEYLAELEKLVASLPDDIQAISKALSSWYKKHPEIREAQLRLMPEKSGTKAPGSKEGKVKTPNYELNKQTLQNAIQQSSSSQETKSSNSGS
;
A
#
# COMPACT_ATOMS: atom_id res chain seq x y z
N MET A 1 -3.08 4.35 11.24
CA MET A 1 -3.81 3.34 10.47
C MET A 1 -4.14 3.91 9.11
N LYS A 2 -3.95 3.18 8.00
CA LYS A 2 -4.46 3.60 6.70
C LYS A 2 -5.91 3.13 6.58
N THR A 3 -6.83 3.91 7.13
CA THR A 3 -8.29 3.64 7.11
C THR A 3 -8.78 3.36 5.69
N ASP A 4 -8.12 3.94 4.70
CA ASP A 4 -8.31 3.74 3.26
C ASP A 4 -8.28 2.25 2.86
N SER A 5 -7.41 1.43 3.48
CA SER A 5 -7.33 -0.02 3.21
C SER A 5 -8.55 -0.80 3.71
N ILE A 6 -9.14 -0.39 4.85
CA ILE A 6 -10.38 -1.00 5.34
C ILE A 6 -11.52 -0.70 4.40
N PHE A 7 -11.66 0.56 3.96
CA PHE A 7 -12.73 0.94 3.06
C PHE A 7 -12.59 0.31 1.67
N TYR A 8 -11.37 0.18 1.17
CA TYR A 8 -11.12 -0.55 -0.07
C TYR A 8 -11.60 -2.00 0.02
N ASN A 9 -11.24 -2.72 1.09
CA ASN A 9 -11.67 -4.09 1.29
C ASN A 9 -13.18 -4.21 1.55
N LEU A 10 -13.75 -3.26 2.30
CA LEU A 10 -15.18 -3.15 2.52
C LEU A 10 -15.92 -3.05 1.18
N PHE A 11 -15.51 -2.16 0.29
CA PHE A 11 -16.16 -1.99 -1.02
C PHE A 11 -15.85 -3.13 -1.99
N GLN A 12 -14.70 -3.78 -1.86
CA GLN A 12 -14.37 -4.96 -2.64
C GLN A 12 -15.23 -6.18 -2.25
N ALA A 13 -15.43 -6.42 -0.96
CA ALA A 13 -16.24 -7.52 -0.45
C ALA A 13 -17.75 -7.22 -0.50
N PHE A 14 -18.12 -5.98 -0.18
CA PHE A 14 -19.50 -5.51 -0.05
C PHE A 14 -19.72 -4.22 -0.86
N PRO A 15 -19.69 -4.29 -2.21
CA PRO A 15 -19.85 -3.12 -3.06
C PRO A 15 -21.21 -2.42 -2.88
N GLY A 16 -22.24 -3.13 -2.41
CA GLY A 16 -23.56 -2.57 -2.09
C GLY A 16 -23.53 -1.45 -1.06
N ILE A 17 -22.59 -1.51 -0.10
CA ILE A 17 -22.46 -0.51 0.97
C ILE A 17 -22.15 0.87 0.41
N PHE A 18 -21.35 0.94 -0.66
CA PHE A 18 -21.11 2.21 -1.34
C PHE A 18 -22.40 2.82 -1.90
N PHE A 19 -23.26 2.01 -2.51
CA PHE A 19 -24.53 2.48 -3.08
C PHE A 19 -25.50 2.95 -2.00
N GLU A 20 -25.54 2.27 -0.86
CA GLU A 20 -26.30 2.73 0.30
C GLU A 20 -25.82 4.11 0.79
N LEU A 21 -24.50 4.32 0.89
CA LEU A 21 -23.92 5.61 1.30
C LEU A 21 -24.29 6.77 0.37
N ILE A 22 -24.55 6.50 -0.91
CA ILE A 22 -25.00 7.50 -1.88
C ILE A 22 -26.53 7.53 -2.04
N ASN A 23 -27.29 6.97 -1.09
CA ASN A 23 -28.75 6.88 -1.07
C ASN A 23 -29.32 6.17 -2.31
N ARG A 24 -28.65 5.11 -2.74
CA ARG A 24 -29.08 4.23 -3.84
C ARG A 24 -29.32 2.81 -3.34
N SER A 25 -29.98 2.00 -4.15
CA SER A 25 -30.24 0.60 -3.80
C SER A 25 -28.93 -0.20 -3.81
N PRO A 26 -28.62 -1.00 -2.78
CA PRO A 26 -27.41 -1.85 -2.76
C PRO A 26 -27.39 -2.86 -3.91
N VAL A 27 -28.55 -3.22 -4.46
CA VAL A 27 -28.66 -4.12 -5.63
C VAL A 27 -28.03 -3.51 -6.89
N GLU A 28 -27.90 -2.17 -6.97
CA GLU A 28 -27.21 -1.51 -8.09
C GLU A 28 -25.76 -1.97 -8.22
N ALA A 29 -25.10 -2.34 -7.11
CA ALA A 29 -23.72 -2.83 -7.10
C ALA A 29 -23.49 -4.03 -8.02
N ALA A 30 -24.50 -4.87 -8.27
CA ALA A 30 -24.40 -5.99 -9.19
C ALA A 30 -24.03 -5.54 -10.63
N ASN A 31 -24.45 -4.32 -11.00
CA ASN A 31 -24.19 -3.71 -12.31
C ASN A 31 -22.81 -3.03 -12.40
N TYR A 32 -22.02 -3.04 -11.34
CA TYR A 32 -20.73 -2.38 -11.27
C TYR A 32 -19.60 -3.36 -10.97
N GLU A 33 -18.42 -3.05 -11.51
CA GLU A 33 -17.15 -3.67 -11.14
C GLU A 33 -16.36 -2.68 -10.31
N PHE A 34 -16.01 -3.05 -9.08
CA PHE A 34 -15.05 -2.31 -8.26
C PHE A 34 -13.64 -2.76 -8.63
N THR A 35 -12.80 -1.82 -9.09
CA THR A 35 -11.50 -2.14 -9.68
C THR A 35 -10.48 -1.03 -9.46
N SER A 36 -9.20 -1.37 -9.62
CA SER A 36 -8.11 -0.40 -9.70
C SER A 36 -7.59 -0.29 -11.12
N ARG A 37 -7.38 0.92 -11.67
CA ARG A 37 -6.81 1.11 -13.01
C ARG A 37 -5.53 1.94 -12.99
N GLU A 38 -4.48 1.39 -13.60
CA GLU A 38 -3.19 2.07 -13.77
C GLU A 38 -3.15 2.92 -15.04
N VAL A 39 -2.76 4.18 -14.89
CA VAL A 39 -2.48 5.13 -15.96
C VAL A 39 -1.00 5.00 -16.35
N LYS A 40 -0.76 4.33 -17.49
CA LYS A 40 0.56 3.82 -17.92
C LYS A 40 1.68 4.87 -18.06
N GLN A 41 1.36 6.16 -18.17
CA GLN A 41 2.37 7.20 -18.41
C GLN A 41 2.94 7.84 -17.13
N LEU A 42 2.33 7.60 -15.94
CA LEU A 42 2.71 8.27 -14.70
C LEU A 42 2.77 7.35 -13.46
N ALA A 43 2.67 6.02 -13.65
CA ALA A 43 2.51 5.05 -12.54
C ALA A 43 1.37 5.42 -11.57
N PHE A 44 0.37 6.11 -12.11
CA PHE A 44 -0.74 6.65 -11.35
C PHE A 44 -1.86 5.60 -11.27
N ARG A 45 -2.47 5.39 -10.10
CA ARG A 45 -3.50 4.37 -9.87
C ARG A 45 -4.77 4.99 -9.33
N LEU A 46 -5.89 4.75 -10.01
CA LEU A 46 -7.21 4.98 -9.44
C LEU A 46 -7.63 3.70 -8.73
N ASP A 47 -7.56 3.67 -7.41
CA ASP A 47 -7.88 2.46 -6.64
C ASP A 47 -9.38 2.37 -6.28
N GLY A 48 -10.10 3.49 -6.17
CA GLY A 48 -11.53 3.49 -5.81
C GLY A 48 -12.50 3.58 -6.99
N LEU A 49 -12.39 2.76 -8.03
CA LEU A 49 -13.19 2.92 -9.25
C LEU A 49 -14.35 1.91 -9.32
N PHE A 50 -15.60 2.40 -9.36
CA PHE A 50 -16.77 1.61 -9.73
C PHE A 50 -17.14 1.86 -11.21
N LEU A 51 -16.87 0.88 -12.07
CA LEU A 51 -17.20 0.95 -13.49
C LEU A 51 -18.52 0.21 -13.79
N PRO A 52 -19.44 0.80 -14.58
CA PRO A 52 -20.60 0.06 -15.08
C PRO A 52 -20.17 -1.16 -15.91
N LYS A 53 -20.80 -2.31 -15.68
CA LYS A 53 -20.65 -3.53 -16.50
C LYS A 53 -21.48 -3.46 -17.79
N THR A 54 -22.52 -2.64 -17.79
CA THR A 54 -23.48 -2.48 -18.88
C THR A 54 -23.12 -1.27 -19.74
N ASN A 55 -23.29 -1.37 -21.07
CA ASN A 55 -23.15 -0.26 -22.02
C ASN A 55 -24.32 0.76 -21.94
N GLU A 56 -24.93 0.92 -20.76
CA GLU A 56 -25.95 1.95 -20.53
C GLU A 56 -25.26 3.32 -20.42
N PRO A 57 -25.48 4.23 -21.38
CA PRO A 57 -24.70 5.47 -21.46
C PRO A 57 -24.99 6.42 -20.30
N ASP A 58 -26.16 6.35 -19.67
CA ASP A 58 -26.57 7.28 -18.62
C ASP A 58 -26.06 6.89 -17.22
N LYS A 59 -25.54 5.66 -17.05
CA LYS A 59 -24.98 5.22 -15.77
C LYS A 59 -23.60 5.82 -15.57
N PRO A 60 -23.36 6.59 -14.48
CA PRO A 60 -22.03 7.13 -14.23
C PRO A 60 -21.09 6.04 -13.76
N PHE A 61 -19.80 6.21 -14.01
CA PHE A 61 -18.77 5.57 -13.19
C PHE A 61 -18.49 6.42 -11.95
N TYR A 62 -18.12 5.78 -10.84
CA TYR A 62 -17.78 6.47 -9.60
C TYR A 62 -16.29 6.36 -9.32
N LEU A 63 -15.68 7.50 -9.02
CA LEU A 63 -14.38 7.58 -8.38
C LEU A 63 -14.59 7.88 -6.90
N VAL A 64 -14.25 6.93 -6.05
CA VAL A 64 -14.46 6.97 -4.61
C VAL A 64 -13.12 7.19 -3.92
N GLU A 65 -13.04 8.25 -3.12
CA GLU A 65 -11.87 8.56 -2.31
C GLU A 65 -12.29 8.62 -0.85
N VAL A 66 -11.54 7.95 0.02
CA VAL A 66 -11.80 7.94 1.47
C VAL A 66 -10.68 8.70 2.15
N GLN A 67 -11.04 9.76 2.88
CA GLN A 67 -10.07 10.66 3.49
C GLN A 67 -10.33 10.85 4.98
N PHE A 68 -9.52 10.18 5.81
CA PHE A 68 -9.61 10.28 7.28
C PHE A 68 -8.59 11.23 7.91
N GLN A 69 -7.65 11.77 7.11
CA GLN A 69 -6.63 12.69 7.58
C GLN A 69 -6.76 14.03 6.86
N ALA A 70 -6.37 15.13 7.48
CA ALA A 70 -6.36 16.41 6.78
C ALA A 70 -5.28 16.40 5.68
N ASP A 71 -5.68 16.49 4.41
CA ASP A 71 -4.77 16.56 3.27
C ASP A 71 -5.09 17.79 2.40
N PRO A 72 -4.28 18.86 2.48
CA PRO A 72 -4.48 20.06 1.65
C PRO A 72 -4.31 19.79 0.15
N SER A 73 -3.65 18.69 -0.23
CA SER A 73 -3.35 18.34 -1.61
C SER A 73 -4.39 17.42 -2.25
N LEU A 74 -5.34 16.88 -1.47
CA LEU A 74 -6.31 15.87 -1.91
C LEU A 74 -7.00 16.25 -3.22
N TYR A 75 -7.64 17.42 -3.27
CA TYR A 75 -8.41 17.81 -4.45
C TYR A 75 -7.53 18.07 -5.68
N TYR A 76 -6.30 18.56 -5.51
CA TYR A 76 -5.36 18.70 -6.63
C TYR A 76 -5.01 17.34 -7.20
N ARG A 77 -4.76 16.36 -6.33
CA ARG A 77 -4.52 14.97 -6.68
C ARG A 77 -5.76 14.42 -7.38
N LEU A 78 -6.88 14.29 -6.68
CA LEU A 78 -8.13 13.69 -7.16
C LEU A 78 -8.61 14.22 -8.53
N PHE A 79 -8.60 15.54 -8.74
CA PHE A 79 -9.00 16.09 -10.04
C PHE A 79 -7.98 15.81 -11.14
N ALA A 80 -6.67 15.87 -10.85
CA ALA A 80 -5.65 15.50 -11.82
C ALA A 80 -5.81 14.03 -12.26
N GLU A 81 -6.08 13.15 -11.30
CA GLU A 81 -6.30 11.72 -11.55
C GLU A 81 -7.53 11.47 -12.43
N LEU A 82 -8.66 12.10 -12.12
CA LEU A 82 -9.87 12.03 -12.94
C LEU A 82 -9.58 12.48 -14.39
N PHE A 83 -8.97 13.64 -14.58
CA PHE A 83 -8.73 14.17 -15.92
C PHE A 83 -7.72 13.35 -16.71
N LEU A 84 -6.70 12.77 -16.05
CA LEU A 84 -5.77 11.84 -16.67
C LEU A 84 -6.48 10.56 -17.11
N PHE A 85 -7.36 10.01 -16.28
CA PHE A 85 -8.18 8.86 -16.62
C PHE A 85 -9.10 9.13 -17.81
N LEU A 86 -9.83 10.25 -17.80
CA LEU A 86 -10.71 10.66 -18.90
C LEU A 86 -9.91 10.82 -20.21
N LYS A 87 -8.72 11.44 -20.15
CA LYS A 87 -7.83 11.59 -21.31
C LYS A 87 -7.39 10.25 -21.87
N GLN A 88 -7.01 9.30 -21.01
CA GLN A 88 -6.47 8.00 -21.42
C GLN A 88 -7.56 7.07 -21.95
N TYR A 89 -8.71 6.99 -21.28
CA TYR A 89 -9.72 5.96 -21.53
C TYR A 89 -10.96 6.44 -22.28
N GLN A 90 -11.26 7.75 -22.26
CA GLN A 90 -12.43 8.35 -22.92
C GLN A 90 -13.73 7.53 -22.71
N PRO A 91 -14.12 7.27 -21.45
CA PRO A 91 -15.26 6.40 -21.15
C PRO A 91 -16.56 6.96 -21.73
N ALA A 92 -17.46 6.07 -22.18
CA ALA A 92 -18.78 6.42 -22.71
C ALA A 92 -19.84 6.70 -21.62
N HIS A 93 -19.39 6.94 -20.39
CA HIS A 93 -20.21 7.08 -19.19
C HIS A 93 -19.93 8.43 -18.52
N PRO A 94 -20.94 9.09 -17.94
CA PRO A 94 -20.74 10.21 -17.04
C PRO A 94 -19.80 9.82 -15.88
N TRP A 95 -19.17 10.81 -15.27
CA TRP A 95 -18.34 10.59 -14.09
C TRP A 95 -19.02 11.16 -12.85
N GLN A 96 -18.81 10.51 -11.71
CA GLN A 96 -19.09 11.08 -10.39
C GLN A 96 -17.91 10.83 -9.46
N ILE A 97 -17.54 11.85 -8.70
CA ILE A 97 -16.59 11.76 -7.59
C ILE A 97 -17.40 11.66 -6.30
N VAL A 98 -17.02 10.73 -5.43
CA VAL A 98 -17.53 10.62 -4.08
C VAL A 98 -16.36 10.64 -3.11
N VAL A 99 -16.29 11.68 -2.27
CA VAL A 99 -15.30 11.77 -1.21
C VAL A 99 -15.96 11.49 0.13
N ILE A 100 -15.43 10.52 0.87
CA ILE A 100 -15.95 10.09 2.16
C ILE A 100 -15.01 10.58 3.26
N TYR A 101 -15.57 11.37 4.18
CA TYR A 101 -14.88 11.92 5.34
C TYR A 101 -15.50 11.41 6.64
N PRO A 102 -14.72 11.27 7.72
CA PRO A 102 -15.30 10.98 9.03
C PRO A 102 -16.13 12.16 9.55
N SER A 103 -15.70 13.40 9.29
CA SER A 103 -16.42 14.63 9.61
C SER A 103 -15.93 15.82 8.78
N ARG A 104 -16.72 16.91 8.72
CA ARG A 104 -16.35 18.15 8.01
C ARG A 104 -15.03 18.76 8.49
N SER A 105 -14.66 18.52 9.74
CA SER A 105 -13.44 19.09 10.32
C SER A 105 -12.15 18.57 9.68
N ILE A 106 -12.22 17.44 8.97
CA ILE A 106 -11.09 16.84 8.24
C ILE A 106 -10.93 17.44 6.84
N GLU A 107 -12.04 17.81 6.18
CA GLU A 107 -11.99 18.34 4.83
C GLU A 107 -11.13 19.61 4.75
N ARG A 108 -10.31 19.69 3.69
CA ARG A 108 -9.52 20.88 3.37
C ARG A 108 -9.97 21.38 2.01
N GLU A 109 -11.07 22.12 2.01
CA GLU A 109 -11.55 22.80 0.82
C GLU A 109 -10.45 23.74 0.26
N GLN A 110 -10.33 23.77 -1.06
CA GLN A 110 -9.40 24.65 -1.77
C GLN A 110 -10.22 25.62 -2.65
N PRO A 111 -10.95 26.58 -2.04
CA PRO A 111 -11.94 27.38 -2.74
C PRO A 111 -11.33 28.24 -3.85
N LEU A 112 -10.07 28.65 -3.72
CA LEU A 112 -9.40 29.47 -4.74
C LEU A 112 -9.33 28.78 -6.12
N HIS A 113 -9.14 27.46 -6.13
CA HIS A 113 -8.95 26.70 -7.37
C HIS A 113 -10.12 25.79 -7.72
N PHE A 114 -10.86 25.31 -6.73
CA PHE A 114 -11.85 24.24 -6.93
C PHE A 114 -13.26 24.60 -6.46
N ALA A 115 -13.56 25.84 -6.10
CA ALA A 115 -14.92 26.22 -5.66
C ALA A 115 -16.01 25.76 -6.64
N ASP A 116 -15.85 26.08 -7.93
CA ASP A 116 -16.83 25.71 -8.96
C ASP A 116 -16.90 24.19 -9.18
N LEU A 117 -15.76 23.49 -9.12
CA LEU A 117 -15.69 22.04 -9.27
C LEU A 117 -16.35 21.32 -8.09
N LEU A 118 -16.15 21.81 -6.86
CA LEU A 118 -16.76 21.25 -5.65
C LEU A 118 -18.27 21.54 -5.56
N ALA A 119 -18.76 22.54 -6.29
CA ALA A 119 -20.18 22.85 -6.41
C ALA A 119 -20.91 22.00 -7.47
N LEU A 120 -20.18 21.22 -8.28
CA LEU A 120 -20.78 20.31 -9.25
C LEU A 120 -21.57 19.20 -8.56
N ASN A 121 -22.76 18.90 -9.09
CA ASN A 121 -23.56 17.75 -8.65
C ASN A 121 -22.84 16.41 -8.84
N GLN A 122 -21.83 16.37 -9.71
CA GLN A 122 -20.97 15.22 -9.92
C GLN A 122 -19.94 15.01 -8.80
N VAL A 123 -19.73 15.98 -7.91
CA VAL A 123 -18.78 15.88 -6.79
C VAL A 123 -19.57 15.83 -5.48
N ARG A 124 -19.72 14.62 -4.94
CA ARG A 124 -20.42 14.38 -3.68
C ARG A 124 -19.43 14.25 -2.54
N ARG A 125 -19.68 14.96 -1.44
CA ARG A 125 -18.95 14.84 -0.18
C ARG A 125 -19.87 14.21 0.85
N ILE A 126 -19.45 13.09 1.41
CA ILE A 126 -20.17 12.35 2.44
C ILE A 126 -19.41 12.51 3.74
N TYR A 127 -20.09 12.93 4.80
CA TYR A 127 -19.55 12.99 6.16
C TYR A 127 -20.25 11.93 6.99
N LEU A 128 -19.47 10.99 7.53
CA LEU A 128 -20.00 9.81 8.19
C LEU A 128 -20.70 10.13 9.53
N ASP A 129 -20.39 11.27 10.14
CA ASP A 129 -21.05 11.82 11.32
C ASP A 129 -22.35 12.58 11.01
N GLU A 130 -22.69 12.77 9.73
CA GLU A 130 -23.87 13.54 9.28
C GLU A 130 -24.80 12.72 8.36
N LEU A 131 -24.77 11.39 8.46
CA LEU A 131 -25.63 10.53 7.63
C LEU A 131 -27.11 10.69 8.01
N GLU A 132 -28.00 10.60 7.02
CA GLU A 132 -29.45 10.68 7.24
C GLU A 132 -29.97 9.45 7.98
N ALA A 133 -30.91 9.63 8.92
CA ALA A 133 -31.45 8.55 9.76
C ALA A 133 -31.98 7.34 8.95
N ALA A 134 -32.57 7.58 7.78
CA ALA A 134 -33.07 6.50 6.91
C ALA A 134 -31.95 5.62 6.31
N VAL A 135 -30.73 6.14 6.24
CA VAL A 135 -29.52 5.46 5.76
C VAL A 135 -28.82 4.76 6.93
N GLU A 136 -28.97 5.29 8.15
CA GLU A 136 -28.42 4.71 9.38
C GLU A 136 -29.02 3.36 9.76
N ASP A 137 -30.24 3.07 9.33
CA ASP A 137 -30.91 1.78 9.55
C ASP A 137 -30.30 0.65 8.68
N SER A 138 -29.46 0.98 7.71
CA SER A 138 -28.79 -0.03 6.90
C SER A 138 -27.63 -0.69 7.64
N LEU A 139 -27.60 -2.02 7.60
CA LEU A 139 -26.50 -2.84 8.12
C LEU A 139 -25.14 -2.42 7.54
N GLY A 140 -25.07 -2.16 6.23
CA GLY A 140 -23.85 -1.75 5.56
C GLY A 140 -23.31 -0.41 6.05
N VAL A 141 -24.20 0.56 6.21
CA VAL A 141 -23.89 1.89 6.74
C VAL A 141 -23.48 1.81 8.21
N GLY A 142 -24.12 0.95 8.99
CA GLY A 142 -23.72 0.66 10.37
C GLY A 142 -22.26 0.18 10.47
N VAL A 143 -21.83 -0.72 9.58
CA VAL A 143 -20.42 -1.17 9.51
C VAL A 143 -19.48 -0.02 9.15
N VAL A 144 -19.89 0.90 8.27
CA VAL A 144 -19.10 2.11 7.96
C VAL A 144 -18.99 3.03 9.17
N LYS A 145 -20.08 3.27 9.89
CA LYS A 145 -20.10 4.10 11.10
C LYS A 145 -19.24 3.52 12.21
N LEU A 146 -19.14 2.19 12.30
CA LEU A 146 -18.26 1.53 13.26
C LEU A 146 -16.80 2.01 13.15
N VAL A 147 -16.35 2.42 11.97
CA VAL A 147 -14.99 2.96 11.76
C VAL A 147 -14.78 4.29 12.48
N ILE A 148 -15.81 5.14 12.59
CA ILE A 148 -15.74 6.46 13.24
C ILE A 148 -16.32 6.49 14.67
N GLU A 149 -16.94 5.41 15.11
CA GLU A 149 -17.53 5.30 16.45
C GLU A 149 -16.50 5.56 17.58
N PRO A 150 -16.86 6.01 18.77
CA PRO A 150 -15.93 6.04 19.91
C PRO A 150 -15.52 4.62 20.37
N GLU A 151 -14.34 4.48 20.98
CA GLU A 151 -13.84 3.17 21.47
C GLU A 151 -14.75 2.57 22.55
N GLU A 152 -15.36 3.42 23.36
CA GLU A 152 -16.24 3.05 24.49
C GLU A 152 -17.54 2.39 24.03
N THR A 153 -18.08 2.81 22.89
CA THR A 153 -19.37 2.34 22.34
C THR A 153 -19.20 1.39 21.16
N ALA A 154 -18.02 1.34 20.54
CA ALA A 154 -17.75 0.49 19.38
C ALA A 154 -18.05 -0.99 19.61
N GLY A 155 -17.71 -1.52 20.79
CA GLY A 155 -17.99 -2.92 21.12
C GLY A 155 -19.48 -3.24 21.07
N GLN A 156 -20.31 -2.36 21.63
CA GLN A 156 -21.77 -2.54 21.61
C GLN A 156 -22.35 -2.40 20.20
N LEU A 157 -21.86 -1.43 19.43
CA LEU A 157 -22.30 -1.26 18.04
C LEU A 157 -21.94 -2.49 17.20
N ALA A 158 -20.72 -3.02 17.34
CA ALA A 158 -20.29 -4.22 16.63
C ALA A 158 -21.12 -5.46 17.00
N GLN A 159 -21.44 -5.67 18.28
CA GLN A 159 -22.35 -6.74 18.70
C GLN A 159 -23.70 -6.61 17.99
N ASN A 160 -24.31 -5.43 18.02
CA ASN A 160 -25.61 -5.19 17.38
C ASN A 160 -25.55 -5.46 15.86
N LEU A 161 -24.46 -5.05 15.20
CA LEU A 161 -24.27 -5.30 13.76
C LEU A 161 -24.11 -6.79 13.45
N ILE A 162 -23.43 -7.55 14.31
CA ILE A 162 -23.29 -9.01 14.16
C ILE A 162 -24.67 -9.67 14.33
N GLU A 163 -25.45 -9.30 15.33
CA GLU A 163 -26.81 -9.82 15.53
C GLU A 163 -27.72 -9.49 14.33
N GLN A 164 -27.65 -8.26 13.82
CA GLN A 164 -28.39 -7.86 12.62
C GLN A 164 -27.95 -8.66 11.39
N ALA A 165 -26.64 -8.86 11.17
CA ALA A 165 -26.12 -9.68 10.08
C ALA A 165 -26.62 -11.13 10.19
N GLN A 166 -26.69 -11.67 11.41
CA GLN A 166 -27.22 -13.01 11.67
C GLN A 166 -28.71 -13.16 11.35
N GLN A 167 -29.49 -12.09 11.53
CA GLN A 167 -30.94 -12.08 11.28
C GLN A 167 -31.32 -11.72 9.84
N GLN A 168 -30.59 -10.80 9.21
CA GLN A 168 -30.97 -10.22 7.92
C GLN A 168 -30.34 -10.94 6.71
N LEU A 169 -29.17 -11.55 6.89
CA LEU A 169 -28.45 -12.22 5.80
C LEU A 169 -28.76 -13.72 5.80
N THR A 170 -29.33 -14.20 4.69
CA THR A 170 -29.63 -15.62 4.49
C THR A 170 -28.46 -16.42 3.90
N ASP A 171 -27.52 -15.74 3.25
CA ASP A 171 -26.32 -16.36 2.66
C ASP A 171 -25.22 -16.46 3.73
N GLU A 172 -24.89 -17.69 4.13
CA GLU A 172 -23.90 -17.97 5.18
C GLU A 172 -22.49 -17.44 4.83
N ALA A 173 -22.12 -17.41 3.54
CA ALA A 173 -20.80 -16.92 3.12
C ALA A 173 -20.74 -15.40 3.25
N VAL A 174 -21.76 -14.69 2.74
CA VAL A 174 -21.88 -13.22 2.84
C VAL A 174 -21.96 -12.79 4.31
N GLN A 175 -22.73 -13.52 5.12
CA GLN A 175 -22.83 -13.29 6.55
C GLN A 175 -21.47 -13.47 7.26
N ALA A 176 -20.77 -14.55 6.98
CA ALA A 176 -19.45 -14.80 7.56
C ALA A 176 -18.44 -13.70 7.17
N ASP A 177 -18.44 -13.28 5.90
CA ASP A 177 -17.54 -12.22 5.42
C ASP A 177 -17.83 -10.87 6.09
N LEU A 178 -19.11 -10.57 6.40
CA LEU A 178 -19.47 -9.30 7.02
C LEU A 178 -19.08 -9.29 8.51
N ILE A 179 -19.33 -10.40 9.21
CA ILE A 179 -18.88 -10.59 10.60
C ILE A 179 -17.36 -10.47 10.67
N ASN A 180 -16.63 -11.12 9.76
CA ASN A 180 -15.18 -11.03 9.67
C ASN A 180 -14.69 -9.57 9.49
N LEU A 181 -15.42 -8.76 8.74
CA LEU A 181 -15.10 -7.36 8.54
C LEU A 181 -15.34 -6.52 9.81
N ILE A 182 -16.46 -6.77 10.50
CA ILE A 182 -16.78 -6.14 11.79
C ILE A 182 -15.69 -6.48 12.83
N GLU A 183 -15.32 -7.76 12.94
CA GLU A 183 -14.22 -8.23 13.78
C GLU A 183 -12.93 -7.45 13.48
N THR A 184 -12.60 -7.33 12.19
CA THR A 184 -11.39 -6.64 11.76
C THR A 184 -11.41 -5.16 12.19
N ILE A 185 -12.51 -4.45 11.95
CA ILE A 185 -12.66 -3.04 12.35
C ILE A 185 -12.47 -2.89 13.86
N ILE A 186 -13.07 -3.79 14.66
CA ILE A 186 -12.95 -3.75 16.13
C ILE A 186 -11.54 -4.00 16.63
N VAL A 187 -10.85 -4.98 16.06
CA VAL A 187 -9.45 -5.27 16.42
C VAL A 187 -8.56 -4.06 16.19
N TYR A 188 -8.77 -3.33 15.11
CA TYR A 188 -8.06 -2.07 14.85
C TYR A 188 -8.38 -0.97 15.83
N LYS A 189 -9.67 -0.86 16.14
CA LYS A 189 -10.18 0.24 16.94
C LYS A 189 -9.86 0.08 18.42
N LEU A 190 -9.72 -1.16 18.90
CA LEU A 190 -9.43 -1.49 20.29
C LEU A 190 -8.06 -2.20 20.41
N PRO A 191 -6.95 -1.53 20.07
CA PRO A 191 -5.63 -2.17 20.02
C PRO A 191 -5.11 -2.62 21.38
N GLN A 192 -5.73 -2.16 22.48
CA GLN A 192 -5.37 -2.54 23.84
C GLN A 192 -6.10 -3.81 24.32
N LYS A 193 -7.14 -4.28 23.62
CA LYS A 193 -7.86 -5.49 23.99
C LYS A 193 -7.23 -6.73 23.36
N SER A 194 -7.18 -7.81 24.11
CA SER A 194 -6.77 -9.11 23.58
C SER A 194 -7.82 -9.65 22.62
N ARG A 195 -7.42 -10.63 21.81
CA ARG A 195 -8.34 -11.29 20.87
C ARG A 195 -9.44 -12.05 21.59
N GLU A 196 -9.11 -12.68 22.71
CA GLU A 196 -10.05 -13.39 23.57
C GLU A 196 -11.04 -12.41 24.18
N GLU A 197 -10.57 -11.23 24.61
CA GLU A 197 -11.44 -10.16 25.11
C GLU A 197 -12.37 -9.63 24.03
N ILE A 198 -11.88 -9.46 22.79
CA ILE A 198 -12.69 -9.04 21.64
C ILE A 198 -13.69 -10.13 21.25
N ALA A 199 -13.29 -11.41 21.20
CA ALA A 199 -14.19 -12.52 20.90
C ALA A 199 -15.34 -12.60 21.91
N ALA A 200 -14.99 -12.56 23.20
CA ALA A 200 -15.96 -12.57 24.29
C ALA A 200 -16.88 -11.34 24.24
N MET A 201 -16.33 -10.16 23.95
CA MET A 201 -17.10 -8.96 23.75
C MET A 201 -18.06 -9.12 22.57
N LEU A 202 -17.66 -9.68 21.43
CA LEU A 202 -18.52 -9.83 20.27
C LEU A 202 -19.49 -11.02 20.35
N GLY A 203 -19.45 -11.81 21.42
CA GLY A 203 -20.26 -13.02 21.56
C GLY A 203 -19.83 -14.15 20.61
N LEU A 204 -18.57 -14.15 20.19
CA LEU A 204 -17.99 -15.11 19.24
C LEU A 204 -17.16 -16.15 19.98
N ASN A 205 -17.22 -17.41 19.53
CA ASN A 205 -16.43 -18.50 20.14
C ASN A 205 -14.93 -18.33 19.92
N GLU A 206 -14.52 -17.90 18.72
CA GLU A 206 -13.14 -17.56 18.36
C GLU A 206 -13.17 -16.50 17.23
N LEU A 207 -12.17 -15.61 17.18
CA LEU A 207 -11.98 -14.70 16.05
C LEU A 207 -11.32 -15.44 14.88
N LYS A 208 -11.93 -15.39 13.69
CA LYS A 208 -11.34 -16.01 12.51
C LYS A 208 -10.10 -15.22 12.07
N GLN A 209 -8.99 -15.92 11.79
CA GLN A 209 -7.84 -15.28 11.16
C GLN A 209 -8.14 -15.04 9.67
N THR A 210 -8.58 -13.83 9.34
CA THR A 210 -8.77 -13.44 7.94
C THR A 210 -7.42 -13.23 7.26
N ARG A 211 -7.36 -13.44 5.94
CA ARG A 211 -6.15 -13.16 5.14
C ARG A 211 -5.74 -11.68 5.26
N PHE A 212 -6.71 -10.77 5.31
CA PHE A 212 -6.44 -9.35 5.55
C PHE A 212 -5.86 -9.11 6.95
N TYR A 213 -6.38 -9.75 8.00
CA TYR A 213 -5.76 -9.70 9.33
C TYR A 213 -4.32 -10.22 9.30
N GLN A 214 -4.04 -11.32 8.59
CA GLN A 214 -2.68 -11.86 8.47
C GLN A 214 -1.75 -10.88 7.73
N GLU A 215 -2.21 -10.32 6.61
CA GLU A 215 -1.46 -9.35 5.81
C GLU A 215 -1.19 -8.07 6.61
N THR A 216 -2.16 -7.55 7.35
CA THR A 216 -1.95 -6.30 8.08
C THR A 216 -1.29 -6.48 9.44
N LEU A 217 -1.49 -7.60 10.13
CA LEU A 217 -0.68 -7.96 11.30
C LEU A 217 0.79 -8.10 10.88
N LEU A 218 1.03 -8.72 9.71
CA LEU A 218 2.36 -8.78 9.12
C LEU A 218 2.88 -7.36 8.88
N GLU A 219 2.14 -6.49 8.17
CA GLU A 219 2.57 -5.10 7.93
C GLU A 219 2.88 -4.33 9.22
N MET A 220 2.04 -4.42 10.25
CA MET A 220 2.29 -3.78 11.55
C MET A 220 3.55 -4.33 12.21
N LYS A 221 3.76 -5.65 12.20
CA LYS A 221 5.00 -6.27 12.68
C LYS A 221 6.19 -5.74 11.88
N LEU A 222 6.08 -5.64 10.55
CA LEU A 222 7.15 -5.14 9.69
C LEU A 222 7.49 -3.66 9.98
N GLU A 223 6.50 -2.80 10.23
CA GLU A 223 6.71 -1.38 10.57
C GLU A 223 7.46 -1.17 11.89
N THR A 224 7.42 -2.14 12.81
CA THR A 224 8.18 -2.07 14.08
C THR A 224 9.66 -2.45 13.93
N ILE A 225 10.04 -3.15 12.85
CA ILE A 225 11.40 -3.64 12.63
C ILE A 225 12.45 -2.50 12.73
N PRO A 226 12.30 -1.35 12.05
CA PRO A 226 13.29 -0.27 12.14
C PRO A 226 13.51 0.22 13.57
N ARG A 227 12.44 0.27 14.38
CA ARG A 227 12.51 0.71 15.78
C ARG A 227 13.24 -0.32 16.64
N MET A 228 12.98 -1.61 16.45
CA MET A 228 13.67 -2.68 17.18
C MET A 228 15.17 -2.70 16.86
N LEU A 229 15.54 -2.49 15.58
CA LEU A 229 16.94 -2.35 15.18
C LEU A 229 17.61 -1.13 15.81
N GLN A 230 16.91 0.02 15.90
CA GLN A 230 17.42 1.21 16.59
C GLN A 230 17.66 0.97 18.08
N LEU A 231 16.90 0.07 18.70
CA LEU A 231 17.07 -0.34 20.10
C LEU A 231 18.20 -1.38 20.28
N GLY A 232 18.90 -1.75 19.21
CA GLY A 232 20.06 -2.63 19.24
C GLY A 232 19.76 -4.12 19.10
N LEU A 233 18.52 -4.51 18.78
CA LEU A 233 18.19 -5.91 18.50
C LEU A 233 18.82 -6.33 17.17
N ASN A 234 19.34 -7.55 17.10
CA ASN A 234 19.80 -8.14 15.84
C ASN A 234 18.64 -8.78 15.05
N LEU A 235 18.89 -9.16 13.79
CA LEU A 235 17.82 -9.68 12.91
C LEU A 235 17.17 -10.95 13.46
N ASP A 236 17.95 -11.84 14.08
CA ASP A 236 17.43 -13.07 14.70
C ASP A 236 16.55 -12.77 15.91
N GLN A 237 16.95 -11.81 16.75
CA GLN A 237 16.17 -11.34 17.88
C GLN A 237 14.88 -10.65 17.44
N VAL A 238 14.92 -9.88 16.34
CA VAL A 238 13.72 -9.27 15.75
C VAL A 238 12.80 -10.34 15.18
N ALA A 239 13.33 -11.31 14.43
CA ALA A 239 12.57 -12.43 13.89
C ALA A 239 11.89 -13.24 15.00
N GLN A 240 12.61 -13.53 16.08
CA GLN A 240 12.07 -14.22 17.24
C GLN A 240 11.03 -13.38 17.99
N ALA A 241 11.29 -12.10 18.23
CA ALA A 241 10.38 -11.22 18.97
C ALA A 241 9.07 -10.94 18.20
N LEU A 242 9.12 -10.96 16.87
CA LEU A 242 7.95 -10.76 16.02
C LEU A 242 7.29 -12.07 15.59
N ASP A 243 7.87 -13.22 15.93
CA ASP A 243 7.46 -14.54 15.45
C ASP A 243 7.30 -14.55 13.91
N LEU A 244 8.37 -14.13 13.22
CA LEU A 244 8.45 -14.05 11.77
C LEU A 244 9.64 -14.86 11.24
N PRO A 245 9.53 -15.46 10.03
CA PRO A 245 10.69 -16.02 9.35
C PRO A 245 11.78 -14.97 9.14
N LEU A 246 13.04 -15.35 9.38
CA LEU A 246 14.20 -14.45 9.24
C LEU A 246 14.27 -13.81 7.85
N GLU A 247 13.90 -14.56 6.81
CA GLU A 247 13.85 -14.10 5.41
C GLU A 247 12.87 -12.93 5.20
N ILE A 248 11.73 -12.94 5.91
CA ILE A 248 10.74 -11.86 5.86
C ILE A 248 11.31 -10.60 6.52
N VAL A 249 11.95 -10.76 7.68
CA VAL A 249 12.62 -9.66 8.39
C VAL A 249 13.72 -9.06 7.52
N GLN A 250 14.55 -9.88 6.88
CA GLN A 250 15.61 -9.44 5.96
C GLN A 250 15.05 -8.63 4.78
N LYS A 251 13.98 -9.11 4.13
CA LYS A 251 13.32 -8.39 3.04
C LYS A 251 12.77 -7.04 3.48
N ALA A 252 12.12 -6.99 4.64
CA ALA A 252 11.57 -5.75 5.18
C ALA A 252 12.66 -4.73 5.50
N VAL A 253 13.76 -5.17 6.12
CA VAL A 253 14.93 -4.32 6.38
C VAL A 253 15.53 -3.78 5.08
N GLY A 254 15.66 -4.61 4.04
CA GLY A 254 16.12 -4.18 2.71
C GLY A 254 15.22 -3.08 2.11
N LYS A 255 13.89 -3.25 2.23
CA LYS A 255 12.91 -2.25 1.78
C LYS A 255 13.07 -0.92 2.52
N PHE A 256 13.03 -0.93 3.86
CA PHE A 256 13.17 0.29 4.67
C PHE A 256 14.52 0.98 4.45
N ARG A 257 15.60 0.20 4.30
CA ARG A 257 16.93 0.73 3.99
C ARG A 257 16.88 1.52 2.68
N ARG A 258 16.33 0.96 1.60
CA ARG A 258 16.24 1.65 0.30
C ARG A 258 15.42 2.93 0.34
N GLU A 259 14.32 2.96 1.09
CA GLU A 259 13.47 4.15 1.24
C GLU A 259 14.19 5.30 2.00
N SER A 260 15.16 4.96 2.85
CA SER A 260 15.98 5.93 3.60
C SER A 260 17.22 6.46 2.85
N MET A 261 17.64 5.76 1.78
CA MET A 261 18.84 6.08 1.00
C MET A 261 18.61 7.23 0.01
N SER A 262 19.67 7.99 -0.27
CA SER A 262 19.71 8.92 -1.42
C SER A 262 19.63 8.14 -2.74
N PHE A 263 19.28 8.82 -3.84
CA PHE A 263 19.24 8.19 -5.16
C PHE A 263 20.56 7.49 -5.52
N SER A 264 21.70 8.10 -5.19
CA SER A 264 23.02 7.53 -5.44
C SER A 264 23.27 6.26 -4.65
N GLU A 265 22.88 6.23 -3.37
CA GLU A 265 22.98 5.04 -2.53
C GLU A 265 22.03 3.93 -3.01
N GLN A 266 20.77 4.26 -3.34
CA GLN A 266 19.81 3.31 -3.90
C GLN A 266 20.31 2.66 -5.19
N ASN A 267 20.93 3.45 -6.07
CA ASN A 267 21.47 2.95 -7.32
C ASN A 267 22.64 1.98 -7.11
N VAL A 268 23.56 2.30 -6.20
CA VAL A 268 24.69 1.40 -5.90
C VAL A 268 24.21 0.13 -5.17
N ASP A 269 23.26 0.25 -4.23
CA ASP A 269 22.66 -0.87 -3.51
C ASP A 269 21.96 -1.85 -4.46
N ALA A 270 21.10 -1.35 -5.34
CA ALA A 270 20.40 -2.15 -6.34
C ALA A 270 21.37 -2.83 -7.32
N PHE A 271 22.48 -2.18 -7.65
CA PHE A 271 23.50 -2.77 -8.52
C PHE A 271 24.27 -3.91 -7.84
N ILE A 272 24.55 -3.77 -6.54
CA ILE A 272 25.15 -4.84 -5.72
C ILE A 272 24.18 -6.03 -5.58
N GLU A 273 22.90 -5.76 -5.35
CA GLU A 273 21.86 -6.78 -5.33
C GLU A 273 21.78 -7.50 -6.68
N LEU A 274 21.89 -6.77 -7.79
CA LEU A 274 21.90 -7.37 -9.12
C LEU A 274 23.10 -8.30 -9.34
N LEU A 275 24.31 -7.87 -8.95
CA LEU A 275 25.54 -8.66 -9.01
C LEU A 275 25.43 -9.97 -8.22
N THR A 276 24.80 -9.93 -7.06
CA THR A 276 24.71 -11.08 -6.14
C THR A 276 23.55 -12.00 -6.47
N ALA A 277 22.35 -11.46 -6.67
CA ALA A 277 21.13 -12.24 -6.89
C ALA A 277 20.96 -12.70 -8.36
N LYS A 278 21.54 -11.98 -9.31
CA LYS A 278 21.43 -12.27 -10.75
C LYS A 278 22.80 -12.31 -11.44
N SER A 279 23.76 -13.00 -10.84
CA SER A 279 25.12 -13.17 -11.37
C SER A 279 25.19 -13.72 -12.80
N SER A 280 24.15 -14.42 -13.27
CA SER A 280 24.06 -14.90 -14.66
C SER A 280 23.93 -13.78 -15.70
N LEU A 281 23.51 -12.58 -15.31
CA LEU A 281 23.43 -11.43 -16.21
C LEU A 281 24.80 -10.80 -16.51
N PHE A 282 25.82 -11.13 -15.71
CA PHE A 282 27.15 -10.53 -15.82
C PHE A 282 28.11 -11.52 -16.46
N THR A 283 28.48 -11.31 -17.71
CA THR A 283 29.50 -12.14 -18.37
C THR A 283 30.89 -11.86 -17.77
N PRO A 284 31.88 -12.76 -17.95
CA PRO A 284 33.24 -12.51 -17.50
C PRO A 284 33.83 -11.20 -18.03
N GLU A 285 33.49 -10.82 -19.26
CA GLU A 285 33.90 -9.55 -19.86
C GLU A 285 33.31 -8.35 -19.11
N TYR A 286 32.01 -8.42 -18.75
CA TYR A 286 31.36 -7.36 -17.99
C TYR A 286 31.95 -7.21 -16.59
N LEU A 287 32.27 -8.33 -15.94
CA LEU A 287 32.90 -8.31 -14.61
C LEU A 287 34.31 -7.72 -14.65
N ALA A 288 35.11 -8.04 -15.68
CA ALA A 288 36.44 -7.46 -15.88
C ALA A 288 36.38 -5.95 -16.17
N GLU A 289 35.39 -5.49 -16.95
CA GLU A 289 35.16 -4.06 -17.18
C GLU A 289 34.77 -3.33 -15.89
N LEU A 290 33.87 -3.91 -15.10
CA LEU A 290 33.42 -3.36 -13.83
C LEU A 290 34.57 -3.30 -12.81
N GLU A 291 35.42 -4.31 -12.73
CA GLU A 291 36.58 -4.33 -11.84
C GLU A 291 37.55 -3.19 -12.18
N LYS A 292 37.86 -3.01 -13.47
CA LYS A 292 38.71 -1.90 -13.95
C LYS A 292 38.07 -0.53 -13.68
N LEU A 293 36.76 -0.41 -13.92
CA LEU A 293 36.01 0.82 -13.67
C LEU A 293 36.07 1.19 -12.19
N VAL A 294 35.69 0.27 -11.29
CA VAL A 294 35.61 0.50 -9.86
C VAL A 294 37.00 0.76 -9.26
N ALA A 295 38.05 0.08 -9.72
CA ALA A 295 39.42 0.32 -9.26
C ALA A 295 39.84 1.79 -9.39
N SER A 296 39.43 2.46 -10.48
CA SER A 296 39.79 3.85 -10.79
C SER A 296 38.98 4.93 -10.03
N LEU A 297 37.91 4.55 -9.33
CA LEU A 297 37.01 5.50 -8.67
C LEU A 297 37.43 5.81 -7.22
N PRO A 298 37.17 7.02 -6.72
CA PRO A 298 37.29 7.31 -5.29
C PRO A 298 36.22 6.53 -4.49
N ASP A 299 36.44 6.39 -3.18
CA ASP A 299 35.43 5.84 -2.26
C ASP A 299 34.37 6.90 -1.94
N ASP A 300 33.62 7.28 -2.97
CA ASP A 300 32.53 8.27 -2.93
C ASP A 300 31.30 7.72 -3.67
N ILE A 301 30.18 7.60 -2.95
CA ILE A 301 28.98 6.95 -3.47
C ILE A 301 28.34 7.71 -4.64
N GLN A 302 28.43 9.04 -4.67
CA GLN A 302 27.91 9.81 -5.81
C GLN A 302 28.74 9.56 -7.08
N ALA A 303 30.07 9.57 -6.96
CA ALA A 303 30.97 9.24 -8.06
C ALA A 303 30.78 7.80 -8.55
N ILE A 304 30.68 6.84 -7.63
CA ILE A 304 30.42 5.42 -7.94
C ILE A 304 29.07 5.27 -8.65
N SER A 305 27.99 5.84 -8.10
CA SER A 305 26.67 5.82 -8.72
C SER A 305 26.71 6.37 -10.14
N LYS A 306 27.35 7.52 -10.36
CA LYS A 306 27.43 8.16 -11.69
C LYS A 306 28.20 7.30 -12.69
N ALA A 307 29.30 6.69 -12.25
CA ALA A 307 30.09 5.79 -13.07
C ALA A 307 29.30 4.54 -13.46
N LEU A 308 28.64 3.88 -12.50
CA LEU A 308 27.77 2.72 -12.76
C LEU A 308 26.63 3.07 -13.71
N SER A 309 25.94 4.20 -13.50
CA SER A 309 24.89 4.66 -14.42
C SER A 309 25.39 4.93 -15.83
N SER A 310 26.65 5.33 -15.99
CA SER A 310 27.24 5.55 -17.30
C SER A 310 27.66 4.24 -17.95
N TRP A 311 28.05 3.24 -17.14
CA TRP A 311 28.38 1.90 -17.58
C TRP A 311 27.12 1.13 -18.02
N TYR A 312 26.14 0.89 -17.13
CA TYR A 312 24.97 0.06 -17.49
C TYR A 312 24.06 0.72 -18.55
N LYS A 313 24.17 2.03 -18.82
CA LYS A 313 23.53 2.66 -20.00
C LYS A 313 23.97 2.03 -21.33
N LYS A 314 25.17 1.45 -21.38
CA LYS A 314 25.71 0.74 -22.56
C LYS A 314 25.31 -0.74 -22.59
N HIS A 315 24.67 -1.25 -21.53
CA HIS A 315 24.28 -2.66 -21.37
C HIS A 315 22.76 -2.74 -21.12
N PRO A 316 21.93 -2.78 -22.18
CA PRO A 316 20.47 -2.68 -22.08
C PRO A 316 19.85 -3.70 -21.11
N GLU A 317 20.32 -4.95 -21.12
CA GLU A 317 19.80 -6.01 -20.24
C GLU A 317 20.04 -5.73 -18.76
N ILE A 318 21.23 -5.23 -18.42
CA ILE A 318 21.58 -4.80 -17.06
C ILE A 318 20.76 -3.57 -16.67
N ARG A 319 20.61 -2.60 -17.58
CA ARG A 319 19.82 -1.39 -17.34
C ARG A 319 18.37 -1.72 -17.00
N GLU A 320 17.73 -2.60 -17.78
CA GLU A 320 16.36 -3.03 -17.53
C GLU A 320 16.24 -3.77 -16.18
N ALA A 321 17.19 -4.65 -15.87
CA ALA A 321 17.19 -5.36 -14.59
C ALA A 321 17.42 -4.41 -13.40
N GLN A 322 18.29 -3.40 -13.55
CA GLN A 322 18.55 -2.35 -12.57
C GLN A 322 17.30 -1.49 -12.32
N LEU A 323 16.60 -1.07 -13.37
CA LEU A 323 15.40 -0.24 -13.27
C LEU A 323 14.27 -0.93 -12.50
N ARG A 324 14.15 -2.26 -12.62
CA ARG A 324 13.16 -3.06 -11.86
C ARG A 324 13.45 -3.15 -10.37
N LEU A 325 14.70 -2.93 -9.94
CA LEU A 325 15.10 -2.98 -8.52
C LEU A 325 15.06 -1.59 -7.86
N MET A 326 15.03 -0.53 -8.65
CA MET A 326 14.95 0.85 -8.17
C MET A 326 13.52 1.16 -7.68
N PRO A 327 13.35 1.80 -6.51
CA PRO A 327 12.04 2.24 -6.06
C PRO A 327 11.44 3.26 -7.05
N GLU A 328 10.16 3.08 -7.36
CA GLU A 328 9.31 4.09 -8.02
C GLU A 328 9.48 5.43 -7.29
N LYS A 329 9.65 6.55 -8.01
CA LYS A 329 9.77 7.87 -7.39
C LYS A 329 8.46 8.24 -6.69
N SER A 330 8.27 7.81 -5.45
CA SER A 330 7.21 8.30 -4.58
C SER A 330 7.59 9.68 -4.05
N GLY A 331 7.13 10.72 -4.74
CA GLY A 331 7.12 12.06 -4.20
C GLY A 331 6.09 12.16 -3.09
N THR A 332 6.52 12.05 -1.83
CA THR A 332 6.09 12.83 -0.65
C THR A 332 6.68 12.19 0.61
N LYS A 333 7.68 12.84 1.24
CA LYS A 333 8.07 12.55 2.63
C LYS A 333 7.39 13.57 3.55
N ALA A 334 6.82 13.10 4.66
CA ALA A 334 6.20 13.94 5.67
C ALA A 334 7.23 14.92 6.30
N PRO A 335 6.87 16.18 6.54
CA PRO A 335 7.76 17.13 7.20
C PRO A 335 7.90 16.74 8.69
N GLY A 336 9.07 16.21 9.07
CA GLY A 336 9.38 15.87 10.47
C GLY A 336 10.24 14.62 10.69
N SER A 337 10.57 13.84 9.67
CA SER A 337 11.53 12.73 9.83
C SER A 337 12.93 13.27 10.12
N LYS A 338 13.30 13.39 11.40
CA LYS A 338 14.71 13.51 11.78
C LYS A 338 15.45 12.34 11.14
N GLU A 339 16.53 12.63 10.41
CA GLU A 339 17.42 11.63 9.81
C GLU A 339 18.05 10.75 10.90
N GLY A 340 17.31 9.77 11.38
CA GLY A 340 17.86 8.65 12.11
C GLY A 340 18.37 7.66 11.08
N LYS A 341 19.67 7.72 10.72
CA LYS A 341 20.34 6.61 10.04
C LYS A 341 20.06 5.36 10.88
N VAL A 342 19.20 4.46 10.42
CA VAL A 342 19.03 3.15 11.03
C VAL A 342 20.36 2.45 10.84
N LYS A 343 21.20 2.43 11.88
CA LYS A 343 22.42 1.66 11.88
C LYS A 343 22.02 0.19 11.93
N THR A 344 21.92 -0.46 10.77
CA THR A 344 22.05 -1.92 10.73
C THR A 344 23.50 -2.24 11.04
N PRO A 345 23.80 -2.99 12.13
CA PRO A 345 25.15 -3.41 12.40
C PRO A 345 25.59 -4.32 11.23
N ASN A 346 26.61 -3.89 10.47
CA ASN A 346 27.30 -4.61 9.38
C ASN A 346 26.94 -4.31 7.91
N TYR A 347 26.17 -3.28 7.54
CA TYR A 347 26.04 -2.96 6.10
C TYR A 347 26.33 -1.49 5.81
N GLU A 348 27.62 -1.18 5.58
CA GLU A 348 28.09 0.10 5.04
C GLU A 348 28.20 0.02 3.52
N LEU A 349 27.50 0.89 2.81
CA LEU A 349 27.65 1.02 1.36
C LEU A 349 28.93 1.82 1.08
N ASN A 350 29.93 1.16 0.51
CA ASN A 350 31.22 1.74 0.15
C ASN A 350 31.83 1.01 -1.06
N LYS A 351 32.93 1.54 -1.61
CA LYS A 351 33.65 0.96 -2.75
C LYS A 351 34.02 -0.51 -2.50
N GLN A 352 34.47 -0.84 -1.29
CA GLN A 352 34.90 -2.20 -0.96
C GLN A 352 33.74 -3.20 -1.06
N THR A 353 32.54 -2.81 -0.63
CA THR A 353 31.35 -3.67 -0.70
C THR A 353 30.97 -3.97 -2.15
N LEU A 354 31.08 -3.00 -3.05
CA LEU A 354 30.88 -3.20 -4.49
C LEU A 354 31.96 -4.13 -5.09
N GLN A 355 33.22 -3.95 -4.71
CA GLN A 355 34.32 -4.82 -5.17
C GLN A 355 34.11 -6.27 -4.74
N ASN A 356 33.71 -6.49 -3.49
CA ASN A 356 33.40 -7.83 -2.98
C ASN A 356 32.25 -8.47 -3.76
N ALA A 357 31.20 -7.71 -4.09
CA ALA A 357 30.07 -8.22 -4.89
C ALA A 357 30.47 -8.61 -6.32
N ILE A 358 31.36 -7.83 -6.96
CA ILE A 358 31.92 -8.17 -8.28
C ILE A 358 32.70 -9.49 -8.20
N GLN A 359 33.59 -9.63 -7.21
CA GLN A 359 34.38 -10.85 -7.02
C GLN A 359 33.52 -12.09 -6.76
N GLN A 360 32.49 -11.97 -5.91
CA GLN A 360 31.55 -13.06 -5.65
C GLN A 360 30.78 -13.50 -6.90
N SER A 361 30.41 -12.54 -7.76
CA SER A 361 29.76 -12.84 -9.04
C SER A 361 30.70 -13.58 -9.99
N SER A 362 31.98 -13.17 -10.04
CA SER A 362 33.03 -13.85 -10.82
C SER A 362 33.23 -15.30 -10.37
N SER A 363 33.39 -15.54 -9.06
CA SER A 363 33.55 -16.90 -8.52
C SER A 363 32.34 -17.78 -8.80
N SER A 364 31.12 -17.22 -8.78
CA SER A 364 29.87 -17.94 -9.08
C SER A 364 29.73 -18.32 -10.56
N GLN A 365 30.35 -17.56 -11.47
CA GLN A 365 30.43 -17.88 -12.91
C GLN A 365 31.43 -19.02 -13.16
N GLU A 366 32.59 -19.01 -12.49
CA GLU A 366 33.61 -20.07 -12.59
C GLU A 366 33.12 -21.43 -12.06
N THR A 367 32.29 -21.45 -11.02
CA THR A 367 31.70 -22.71 -10.52
C THR A 367 30.64 -23.29 -11.46
N LYS A 368 29.97 -22.44 -12.25
CA LYS A 368 28.95 -22.87 -13.22
C LYS A 368 29.57 -23.38 -14.52
N SER A 369 30.66 -22.77 -15.00
CA SER A 369 31.38 -23.22 -16.20
C SER A 369 32.07 -24.58 -16.00
N SER A 370 32.51 -24.89 -14.77
CA SER A 370 33.10 -26.18 -14.41
C SER A 370 32.08 -27.32 -14.30
N ASN A 371 30.83 -27.05 -13.89
CA ASN A 371 29.76 -28.05 -13.80
C ASN A 371 29.01 -28.32 -15.11
N SER A 372 29.13 -27.46 -16.13
CA SER A 372 28.53 -27.68 -17.46
C SER A 372 29.40 -28.50 -18.42
N GLY A 373 30.59 -28.94 -17.97
CA GLY A 373 31.58 -29.65 -18.78
C GLY A 373 31.82 -31.11 -18.39
N SER A 374 30.90 -31.75 -17.66
CA SER A 374 30.98 -33.18 -17.29
C SER A 374 29.83 -33.99 -17.87
#